data_AF-T1BPU0-F1
#
_entry.id   AF-T1BPU0-F1
#
_cell.length_a   1.000
_cell.length_b   1.000
_cell.length_c   1.000
_cell.angle_alpha   90.00
_cell.angle_beta   90.00
_cell.angle_gamma   90.00
#
_symmetry.space_group_name_H-M   'P 1'
#
loop_
_entity.id
_entity.type
_entity.pdbx_description
1 polymer ?
#
loop_
_entity_poly.entity_id
_entity_poly.type
_entity_poly.pdbx_seq_one_letter_code
_entity_poly.pdbx_strand_id
1 'polypeptide(L)'
;NGTIYTAPPPPTVGCPTEGTAATLAIATQARADALTAYNALVAMPGGPDPGAGNLANLVLTPGVYTAAAGSFMIQGGNLTLDAQGNANAVWVFQMASTLTVGGPGTAFPQSIILVNGAQAKNVFWQVGSAATINAGGGGTMVGTIISQSGVSISTAGNAAITTLNGRAISLGASVTIVNTVINVPAP
;
A
#
# COMPACT_ATOMS: atom_id res chain seq x y z
N ASN A 1 -6.47 -18.54 -2.74
CA ASN A 1 -5.45 -18.96 -1.75
C ASN A 1 -4.12 -18.32 -2.10
N GLY A 2 -3.43 -17.73 -1.12
CA GLY A 2 -2.10 -17.15 -1.28
C GLY A 2 -0.98 -18.16 -1.02
N THR A 3 0.24 -17.85 -1.44
CA THR A 3 1.46 -18.64 -1.19
C THR A 3 2.34 -17.94 -0.17
N ILE A 4 3.03 -18.70 0.69
CA ILE A 4 4.01 -18.18 1.64
C ILE A 4 5.41 -18.58 1.16
N TYR A 5 6.27 -17.59 0.97
CA TYR A 5 7.70 -17.79 0.71
C TYR A 5 8.49 -17.32 1.93
N THR A 6 9.17 -18.23 2.60
CA THR A 6 9.89 -17.93 3.85
C THR A 6 11.21 -18.68 3.94
N ALA A 7 12.03 -18.32 4.93
CA ALA A 7 13.26 -19.00 5.28
C ALA A 7 12.98 -20.39 5.90
N PRO A 8 13.96 -21.31 5.89
CA PRO A 8 13.88 -22.58 6.61
C PRO A 8 13.48 -22.40 8.10
N PRO A 9 12.89 -23.41 8.74
CA PRO A 9 13.20 -24.84 8.55
C PRO A 9 12.43 -25.54 7.41
N PRO A 10 12.95 -26.66 6.86
CA PRO A 10 12.26 -27.45 5.84
C PRO A 10 10.89 -27.96 6.32
N PRO A 11 9.91 -28.12 5.41
CA PRO A 11 8.58 -28.65 5.73
C PRO A 11 8.63 -29.94 6.56
N THR A 12 7.93 -29.92 7.70
CA THR A 12 7.65 -31.11 8.50
C THR A 12 6.25 -31.65 8.20
N VAL A 13 5.94 -32.87 8.66
CA VAL A 13 4.58 -33.43 8.57
C VAL A 13 3.57 -32.55 9.34
N GLY A 14 4.01 -31.88 10.41
CA GLY A 14 3.17 -30.97 11.21
C GLY A 14 3.00 -29.56 10.60
N CYS A 15 3.99 -29.10 9.83
CA CYS A 15 3.95 -27.83 9.12
C CYS A 15 4.44 -28.01 7.67
N PRO A 16 3.59 -28.53 6.76
CA PRO A 16 3.99 -28.83 5.39
C PRO A 16 4.28 -27.59 4.53
N THR A 17 3.98 -26.39 5.04
CA THR A 17 4.16 -25.10 4.35
C THR A 17 5.36 -24.29 4.87
N GLU A 18 6.28 -24.89 5.63
CA GLU A 18 7.50 -24.19 6.06
C GLU A 18 8.44 -23.87 4.89
N GLY A 19 9.41 -22.99 5.15
CA GLY A 19 10.31 -22.51 4.12
C GLY A 19 11.33 -23.56 3.67
N THR A 20 11.74 -23.48 2.42
CA THR A 20 12.86 -24.22 1.85
C THR A 20 13.95 -23.23 1.42
N ALA A 21 15.12 -23.74 1.02
CA ALA A 21 16.13 -22.91 0.37
C ALA A 21 15.59 -22.22 -0.90
N ALA A 22 14.70 -22.89 -1.64
CA ALA A 22 14.08 -22.34 -2.85
C ALA A 22 13.12 -21.19 -2.51
N THR A 23 12.25 -21.34 -1.51
CA THR A 23 11.35 -20.26 -1.09
C THR A 23 12.09 -19.08 -0.46
N LEU A 24 13.21 -19.35 0.23
CA LEU A 24 14.10 -18.30 0.75
C LEU A 24 14.74 -17.49 -0.39
N ALA A 25 15.20 -18.15 -1.44
CA ALA A 25 15.77 -17.47 -2.61
C ALA A 25 14.74 -16.54 -3.28
N ILE A 26 13.50 -17.02 -3.45
CA ILE A 26 12.38 -16.21 -3.97
C ILE A 26 12.13 -14.99 -3.07
N ALA A 27 12.02 -15.19 -1.76
CA ALA A 27 11.77 -14.09 -0.81
C ALA A 27 12.92 -13.07 -0.78
N THR A 28 14.16 -13.53 -0.91
CA THR A 28 15.35 -12.68 -0.95
C THR A 28 15.39 -11.82 -2.20
N GLN A 29 15.10 -12.41 -3.38
CA GLN A 29 14.99 -11.66 -4.63
C GLN A 29 13.85 -10.65 -4.57
N ALA A 30 12.66 -11.06 -4.09
CA ALA A 30 11.52 -10.17 -3.94
C ALA A 30 11.81 -8.95 -3.05
N ARG A 31 12.56 -9.14 -1.96
CA ARG A 31 13.02 -8.03 -1.10
C ARG A 31 13.99 -7.09 -1.85
N ALA A 32 14.92 -7.63 -2.62
CA ALA A 32 15.87 -6.82 -3.40
C ALA A 32 15.15 -6.01 -4.49
N ASP A 33 14.17 -6.61 -5.18
CA ASP A 33 13.35 -5.95 -6.19
C ASP A 33 12.48 -4.85 -5.56
N ALA A 34 11.87 -5.12 -4.39
CA ALA A 34 11.11 -4.13 -3.64
C ALA A 34 11.97 -2.94 -3.19
N LEU A 35 13.20 -3.18 -2.74
CA LEU A 35 14.14 -2.12 -2.38
C LEU A 35 14.53 -1.28 -3.61
N THR A 36 14.76 -1.94 -4.74
CA THR A 36 15.06 -1.27 -6.01
C THR A 36 13.89 -0.38 -6.44
N ALA A 37 12.67 -0.90 -6.39
CA ALA A 37 11.45 -0.14 -6.68
C ALA A 37 11.28 1.04 -5.72
N TYR A 38 11.48 0.85 -4.42
CA TYR A 38 11.44 1.93 -3.43
C TYR A 38 12.42 3.07 -3.77
N ASN A 39 13.68 2.72 -4.04
CA ASN A 39 14.71 3.70 -4.39
C ASN A 39 14.40 4.43 -5.71
N ALA A 40 13.84 3.72 -6.70
CA ALA A 40 13.39 4.32 -7.94
C ALA A 40 12.25 5.34 -7.71
N LEU A 41 11.28 5.00 -6.85
CA LEU A 41 10.20 5.92 -6.48
C LEU A 41 10.74 7.14 -5.72
N VAL A 42 11.69 6.97 -4.80
CA VAL A 42 12.34 8.10 -4.08
C VAL A 42 13.11 9.01 -5.04
N ALA A 43 13.75 8.45 -6.06
CA ALA A 43 14.55 9.21 -7.01
C ALA A 43 13.74 10.00 -8.04
N MET A 44 12.42 9.76 -8.15
CA MET A 44 11.57 10.55 -9.04
C MET A 44 11.50 12.02 -8.58
N PRO A 45 11.52 12.99 -9.50
CA PRO A 45 11.30 14.39 -9.16
C PRO A 45 10.00 14.55 -8.37
N GLY A 46 10.08 15.25 -7.24
CA GLY A 46 8.91 15.51 -6.42
C GLY A 46 7.86 16.35 -7.14
N GLY A 47 6.63 16.25 -6.66
CA GLY A 47 5.50 17.01 -7.18
C GLY A 47 4.77 17.81 -6.10
N PRO A 48 3.61 18.39 -6.44
CA PRO A 48 2.87 19.25 -5.51
C PRO A 48 2.27 18.45 -4.34
N ASP A 49 1.94 19.18 -3.26
CA ASP A 49 1.15 18.72 -2.13
C ASP A 49 -0.22 19.41 -2.12
N PRO A 50 -1.20 18.94 -2.91
CA PRO A 50 -2.47 19.65 -3.15
C PRO A 50 -3.39 19.72 -1.92
N GLY A 51 -3.12 18.92 -0.89
CA GLY A 51 -3.95 18.80 0.31
C GLY A 51 -3.24 19.19 1.61
N ALA A 52 -2.04 19.78 1.52
CA ALA A 52 -1.17 20.04 2.66
C ALA A 52 -1.04 18.81 3.58
N GLY A 53 -0.86 17.63 2.98
CA GLY A 53 -0.78 16.34 3.66
C GLY A 53 -2.09 15.57 3.77
N ASN A 54 -3.28 16.17 3.62
CA ASN A 54 -4.55 15.40 3.60
C ASN A 54 -5.14 15.31 2.19
N LEU A 55 -5.14 14.11 1.61
CA LEU A 55 -5.61 13.86 0.25
C LEU A 55 -7.12 13.54 0.18
N ALA A 56 -7.84 13.57 1.30
CA ALA A 56 -9.28 13.35 1.32
C ALA A 56 -10.05 14.39 0.50
N ASN A 57 -11.13 13.95 -0.15
CA ASN A 57 -12.01 14.76 -1.00
C ASN A 57 -11.34 15.37 -2.24
N LEU A 58 -10.10 14.96 -2.55
CA LEU A 58 -9.40 15.38 -3.75
C LEU A 58 -9.68 14.45 -4.93
N VAL A 59 -9.69 15.04 -6.13
CA VAL A 59 -9.58 14.32 -7.41
C VAL A 59 -8.20 14.63 -7.97
N LEU A 60 -7.36 13.61 -8.08
CA LEU A 60 -5.98 13.75 -8.53
C LEU A 60 -5.82 13.13 -9.91
N THR A 61 -5.31 13.94 -10.84
CA THR A 61 -4.87 13.50 -12.16
C THR A 61 -3.54 12.74 -12.06
N PRO A 62 -3.06 12.10 -13.13
CA PRO A 62 -1.81 11.34 -13.07
C PRO A 62 -0.61 12.23 -12.74
N GLY A 63 0.31 11.76 -11.92
CA GLY A 63 1.49 12.53 -11.51
C GLY A 63 2.22 12.01 -10.28
N VAL A 64 3.32 12.69 -9.94
CA VAL A 64 4.03 12.51 -8.67
C VAL A 64 3.47 13.53 -7.68
N TYR A 65 3.27 13.12 -6.43
CA TYR A 65 2.79 13.94 -5.33
C TYR A 65 3.71 13.72 -4.14
N THR A 66 4.20 14.79 -3.53
CA THR A 66 5.18 14.71 -2.44
C THR A 66 4.65 15.44 -1.22
N ALA A 67 4.60 14.74 -0.08
CA ALA A 67 4.11 15.33 1.16
C ALA A 67 5.10 16.38 1.68
N ALA A 68 4.71 17.65 1.69
CA ALA A 68 5.59 18.75 2.11
C ALA A 68 5.95 18.66 3.60
N ALA A 69 4.99 18.23 4.43
CA ALA A 69 5.20 17.97 5.85
C ALA A 69 5.77 16.57 6.15
N GLY A 70 6.08 15.78 5.12
CA GLY A 70 6.66 14.45 5.24
C GLY A 70 5.67 13.30 5.41
N SER A 71 4.38 13.56 5.63
CA SER A 71 3.34 12.52 5.75
C SER A 71 2.13 12.82 4.88
N PHE A 72 1.51 11.77 4.33
CA PHE A 72 0.17 11.85 3.76
C PHE A 72 -0.86 11.16 4.66
N MET A 73 -2.07 11.71 4.66
CA MET A 73 -3.24 11.08 5.21
C MET A 73 -4.43 11.17 4.25
N ILE A 74 -5.39 10.28 4.42
CA ILE A 74 -6.70 10.32 3.79
C ILE A 74 -7.71 10.17 4.91
N GLN A 75 -8.28 11.29 5.38
CA GLN A 75 -9.21 11.33 6.50
C GLN A 75 -10.35 12.32 6.24
N GLY A 76 -11.59 11.90 6.55
CA GLY A 76 -12.79 12.73 6.39
C GLY A 76 -13.39 12.73 4.98
N GLY A 77 -12.93 11.83 4.10
CA GLY A 77 -13.43 11.68 2.74
C GLY A 77 -12.52 10.82 1.86
N ASN A 78 -13.09 10.31 0.77
CA ASN A 78 -12.38 9.44 -0.17
C ASN A 78 -11.39 10.24 -1.02
N LEU A 79 -10.36 9.55 -1.52
CA LEU A 79 -9.48 10.09 -2.57
C LEU A 79 -9.92 9.53 -3.92
N THR A 80 -10.01 10.36 -4.95
CA THR A 80 -10.31 9.91 -6.32
C THR A 80 -9.09 10.08 -7.21
N LEU A 81 -8.73 9.05 -7.96
CA LEU A 81 -7.68 9.07 -8.98
C LEU A 81 -8.31 8.99 -10.36
N ASP A 82 -8.12 10.05 -11.15
CA ASP A 82 -8.74 10.22 -12.46
C ASP A 82 -7.72 10.09 -13.58
N ALA A 83 -7.79 9.00 -14.34
CA ALA A 83 -6.90 8.75 -15.47
C ALA A 83 -7.15 9.66 -16.68
N GLN A 84 -8.25 10.42 -16.69
CA GLN A 84 -8.65 11.29 -17.81
C GLN A 84 -8.68 10.56 -19.16
N GLY A 85 -9.07 9.27 -19.15
CA GLY A 85 -9.13 8.41 -20.33
C GLY A 85 -7.80 7.74 -20.70
N ASN A 86 -6.70 7.99 -19.97
CA ASN A 86 -5.41 7.36 -20.20
C ASN A 86 -5.23 6.12 -19.33
N ALA A 87 -5.39 4.92 -19.90
CA ALA A 87 -5.18 3.66 -19.18
C ALA A 87 -3.74 3.46 -18.66
N ASN A 88 -2.75 4.17 -19.23
CA ASN A 88 -1.36 4.15 -18.80
C ASN A 88 -1.03 5.25 -17.78
N ALA A 89 -2.05 5.95 -17.26
CA ALA A 89 -1.89 6.93 -16.20
C ALA A 89 -1.21 6.32 -14.96
N VAL A 90 -0.25 7.03 -14.38
CA VAL A 90 0.53 6.63 -13.21
C VAL A 90 0.40 7.67 -12.09
N TRP A 91 0.27 7.19 -10.86
CA TRP A 91 0.33 8.00 -9.65
C TRP A 91 1.44 7.51 -8.74
N VAL A 92 2.27 8.45 -8.27
CA VAL A 92 3.31 8.16 -7.28
C VAL A 92 3.15 9.12 -6.13
N PHE A 93 2.91 8.57 -4.94
CA PHE A 93 2.85 9.32 -3.69
C PHE A 93 4.13 9.09 -2.91
N GLN A 94 4.91 10.16 -2.69
CA GLN A 94 6.15 10.16 -1.94
C GLN A 94 5.94 10.83 -0.58
N MET A 95 6.41 10.18 0.48
CA MET A 95 6.38 10.75 1.83
C MET A 95 7.58 10.27 2.64
N ALA A 96 8.21 11.19 3.36
CA ALA A 96 9.40 10.93 4.18
C ALA A 96 9.08 10.16 5.48
N SER A 97 7.83 10.15 5.90
CA SER A 97 7.33 9.53 7.12
C SER A 97 6.12 8.65 6.81
N THR A 98 4.95 8.96 7.34
CA THR A 98 3.81 8.03 7.43
C THR A 98 2.79 8.19 6.31
N LEU A 99 2.07 7.10 6.04
CA LEU A 99 0.79 7.08 5.35
C LEU A 99 -0.32 6.67 6.32
N THR A 100 -1.38 7.47 6.45
CA THR A 100 -2.54 7.11 7.27
C THR A 100 -3.84 7.20 6.46
N VAL A 101 -4.54 6.08 6.29
CA VAL A 101 -5.85 6.04 5.60
C VAL A 101 -6.92 5.67 6.62
N GLY A 102 -8.01 6.44 6.68
CA GLY A 102 -9.02 6.28 7.71
C GLY A 102 -8.61 6.89 9.06
N GLY A 103 -9.58 6.98 9.97
CA GLY A 103 -9.36 7.46 11.33
C GLY A 103 -10.28 6.76 12.34
N PRO A 104 -10.17 7.08 13.64
CA PRO A 104 -11.08 6.56 14.65
C PRO A 104 -12.48 7.19 14.56
N GLY A 105 -13.49 6.49 15.06
CA GLY A 105 -14.85 7.04 15.26
C GLY A 105 -15.56 7.39 13.95
N THR A 106 -16.01 8.64 13.82
CA THR A 106 -16.74 9.15 12.64
C THR A 106 -15.83 9.43 11.44
N ALA A 107 -14.50 9.28 11.58
CA ALA A 107 -13.59 9.24 10.45
C ALA A 107 -13.68 7.85 9.78
N PHE A 108 -14.83 7.59 9.14
CA PHE A 108 -15.19 6.36 8.43
C PHE A 108 -14.00 5.78 7.64
N PRO A 109 -14.00 4.45 7.37
CA PRO A 109 -12.99 3.90 6.47
C PRO A 109 -12.97 4.69 5.17
N GLN A 110 -11.78 4.97 4.67
CA GLN A 110 -11.62 5.72 3.44
C GLN A 110 -11.34 4.77 2.30
N SER A 111 -11.77 5.18 1.12
CA SER A 111 -11.52 4.48 -0.13
C SER A 111 -10.75 5.34 -1.09
N ILE A 112 -9.89 4.70 -1.88
CA ILE A 112 -9.32 5.26 -3.08
C ILE A 112 -10.17 4.79 -4.25
N ILE A 113 -10.78 5.75 -4.94
CA ILE A 113 -11.70 5.53 -6.05
C ILE A 113 -10.93 5.72 -7.35
N LEU A 114 -10.98 4.73 -8.23
CA LEU A 114 -10.38 4.80 -9.57
C LEU A 114 -11.47 5.15 -10.57
N VAL A 115 -11.25 6.19 -11.39
CA VAL A 115 -12.20 6.60 -12.44
C VAL A 115 -11.50 6.77 -13.80
N ASN A 116 -12.31 6.79 -14.86
CA ASN A 116 -11.90 7.13 -16.23
C ASN A 116 -10.69 6.35 -16.77
N GLY A 117 -10.59 5.06 -16.42
CA GLY A 117 -9.52 4.17 -16.89
C GLY A 117 -8.33 4.04 -15.94
N ALA A 118 -8.40 4.62 -14.73
CA ALA A 118 -7.35 4.47 -13.74
C ALA A 118 -7.24 3.00 -13.28
N GLN A 119 -6.01 2.51 -13.16
CA GLN A 119 -5.72 1.11 -12.81
C GLN A 119 -4.90 1.02 -11.54
N ALA A 120 -5.29 0.11 -10.65
CA ALA A 120 -4.59 -0.13 -9.38
C ALA A 120 -3.10 -0.46 -9.55
N LYS A 121 -2.73 -1.12 -10.66
CA LYS A 121 -1.34 -1.48 -10.94
C LYS A 121 -0.42 -0.28 -11.20
N ASN A 122 -0.98 0.89 -11.51
CA ASN A 122 -0.24 2.11 -11.80
C ASN A 122 -0.22 3.11 -10.63
N VAL A 123 -0.65 2.69 -9.44
CA VAL A 123 -0.67 3.54 -8.24
C VAL A 123 0.40 3.06 -7.26
N PHE A 124 1.29 3.95 -6.85
CA PHE A 124 2.43 3.64 -5.99
C PHE A 124 2.48 4.55 -4.77
N TRP A 125 2.72 3.97 -3.60
CA TRP A 125 2.89 4.68 -2.34
C TRP A 125 4.28 4.36 -1.78
N GLN A 126 5.19 5.32 -1.88
CA GLN A 126 6.52 5.27 -1.26
C GLN A 126 6.40 5.88 0.14
N VAL A 127 6.61 5.05 1.17
CA VAL A 127 6.41 5.44 2.57
C VAL A 127 7.73 5.38 3.34
N GLY A 128 8.19 6.53 3.83
CA GLY A 128 9.46 6.68 4.53
C GLY A 128 9.55 5.99 5.89
N SER A 129 8.41 5.83 6.57
CA SER A 129 8.28 5.05 7.80
C SER A 129 7.21 3.97 7.65
N ALA A 130 6.08 4.08 8.36
CA ALA A 130 5.03 3.07 8.39
C ALA A 130 3.72 3.55 7.73
N ALA A 131 2.97 2.59 7.19
CA ALA A 131 1.63 2.82 6.64
C ALA A 131 0.56 2.19 7.54
N THR A 132 -0.49 2.94 7.86
CA THR A 132 -1.67 2.47 8.59
C THR A 132 -2.92 2.66 7.72
N ILE A 133 -3.57 1.56 7.37
CA ILE A 133 -4.67 1.53 6.42
C ILE A 133 -5.95 1.07 7.10
N ASN A 134 -6.94 1.97 7.17
CA ASN A 134 -8.28 1.76 7.73
C ASN A 134 -8.23 0.95 9.02
N ALA A 135 -7.61 1.50 10.07
CA ALA A 135 -7.42 0.81 11.34
C ALA A 135 -8.72 0.25 11.94
N GLY A 136 -9.86 0.90 11.70
CA GLY A 136 -11.20 0.44 12.10
C GLY A 136 -11.87 -0.59 11.17
N GLY A 137 -11.15 -1.14 10.20
CA GLY A 137 -11.70 -2.04 9.18
C GLY A 137 -12.54 -1.32 8.11
N GLY A 138 -12.89 -2.03 7.04
CA GLY A 138 -13.67 -1.48 5.93
C GLY A 138 -12.87 -0.66 4.90
N GLY A 139 -13.57 -0.14 3.90
CA GLY A 139 -13.00 0.70 2.84
C GLY A 139 -12.08 -0.05 1.87
N THR A 140 -11.59 0.69 0.87
CA THR A 140 -10.78 0.13 -0.22
C THR A 140 -9.48 0.91 -0.41
N MET A 141 -8.36 0.26 -0.12
CA MET A 141 -7.02 0.74 -0.48
C MET A 141 -6.68 0.29 -1.91
N VAL A 142 -5.95 1.14 -2.64
CA VAL A 142 -5.54 0.88 -4.02
C VAL A 142 -4.05 1.16 -4.18
N GLY A 143 -3.36 0.28 -4.91
CA GLY A 143 -1.97 0.49 -5.32
C GLY A 143 -0.94 -0.35 -4.57
N THR A 144 0.31 -0.18 -4.98
CA THR A 144 1.46 -0.85 -4.37
C THR A 144 2.04 0.04 -3.28
N ILE A 145 1.90 -0.38 -2.02
CA ILE A 145 2.50 0.27 -0.85
C ILE A 145 3.88 -0.34 -0.62
N ILE A 146 4.92 0.50 -0.59
CA ILE A 146 6.27 0.11 -0.21
C ILE A 146 6.73 1.01 0.95
N SER A 147 6.84 0.42 2.14
CA SER A 147 7.17 1.08 3.39
C SER A 147 8.54 0.65 3.93
N GLN A 148 9.25 1.54 4.64
CA GLN A 148 10.46 1.13 5.36
C GLN A 148 10.17 0.39 6.67
N SER A 149 9.16 0.81 7.44
CA SER A 149 8.99 0.43 8.84
C SER A 149 7.66 -0.26 9.18
N GLY A 150 6.93 -0.77 8.18
CA GLY A 150 5.78 -1.64 8.39
C GLY A 150 4.51 -1.17 7.71
N VAL A 151 3.60 -2.12 7.50
CA VAL A 151 2.26 -1.83 6.97
C VAL A 151 1.22 -2.52 7.87
N SER A 152 0.26 -1.76 8.39
CA SER A 152 -0.86 -2.27 9.16
C SER A 152 -2.15 -2.04 8.39
N ILE A 153 -2.93 -3.09 8.13
CA ILE A 153 -4.24 -3.02 7.46
C ILE A 153 -5.30 -3.56 8.40
N SER A 154 -6.22 -2.70 8.82
CA SER A 154 -7.15 -2.98 9.91
C SER A 154 -6.43 -3.28 11.23
N THR A 155 -7.19 -3.44 12.30
CA THR A 155 -6.69 -3.82 13.63
C THR A 155 -7.52 -4.95 14.23
N ALA A 156 -6.99 -5.62 15.25
CA ALA A 156 -7.65 -6.77 15.87
C ALA A 156 -9.05 -6.41 16.38
N GLY A 157 -10.00 -7.33 16.21
CA GLY A 157 -11.39 -7.16 16.65
C GLY A 157 -12.32 -6.48 15.65
N ASN A 158 -11.82 -5.94 14.53
CA ASN A 158 -12.69 -5.34 13.50
C ASN A 158 -13.25 -6.39 12.55
N ALA A 159 -14.58 -6.53 12.51
CA ALA A 159 -15.27 -7.45 11.60
C ALA A 159 -15.43 -6.92 10.17
N ALA A 160 -15.36 -5.60 9.98
CA ALA A 160 -15.49 -4.97 8.67
C ALA A 160 -14.29 -5.29 7.78
N ILE A 161 -14.55 -5.84 6.59
CA ILE A 161 -13.50 -6.27 5.66
C ILE A 161 -12.85 -5.07 5.00
N THR A 162 -11.53 -4.94 5.16
CA THR A 162 -10.74 -3.98 4.38
C THR A 162 -10.31 -4.63 3.06
N THR A 163 -10.47 -3.94 1.93
CA THR A 163 -9.99 -4.43 0.63
C THR A 163 -8.71 -3.69 0.23
N LEU A 164 -7.70 -4.43 -0.22
CA LEU A 164 -6.52 -3.89 -0.90
C LEU A 164 -6.50 -4.40 -2.34
N ASN A 165 -6.77 -3.52 -3.30
CA ASN A 165 -6.51 -3.77 -4.72
C ASN A 165 -5.08 -3.33 -5.02
N GLY A 166 -4.10 -4.21 -4.78
CA GLY A 166 -2.71 -3.81 -4.78
C GLY A 166 -1.77 -4.76 -4.07
N ARG A 167 -0.72 -4.19 -3.48
CA ARG A 167 0.35 -4.90 -2.76
C ARG A 167 0.72 -4.15 -1.49
N ALA A 168 1.01 -4.86 -0.41
CA ALA A 168 1.52 -4.29 0.84
C ALA A 168 2.92 -4.86 1.09
N ILE A 169 3.93 -4.00 1.04
CA ILE A 169 5.34 -4.39 1.14
C ILE A 169 6.00 -3.52 2.22
N SER A 170 6.73 -4.18 3.11
CA SER A 170 7.56 -3.54 4.13
C SER A 170 9.00 -4.05 4.01
N LEU A 171 9.96 -3.13 4.02
CA LEU A 171 11.38 -3.44 3.81
C LEU A 171 12.12 -3.81 5.10
N GLY A 172 11.69 -3.27 6.24
CA GLY A 172 12.40 -3.37 7.52
C GLY A 172 11.56 -3.86 8.70
N ALA A 173 10.24 -4.04 8.55
CA ALA A 173 9.36 -4.53 9.62
C ALA A 173 8.22 -5.40 9.09
N SER A 174 7.31 -5.84 9.98
CA SER A 174 6.19 -6.70 9.62
C SER A 174 5.11 -5.99 8.79
N VAL A 175 4.35 -6.81 8.06
CA VAL A 175 3.04 -6.44 7.52
C VAL A 175 1.99 -7.15 8.38
N THR A 176 1.10 -6.38 9.01
CA THR A 176 0.02 -6.90 9.85
C THR A 176 -1.31 -6.66 9.16
N ILE A 177 -2.12 -7.70 9.00
CA ILE A 177 -3.43 -7.61 8.34
C ILE A 177 -4.50 -8.27 9.20
N VAL A 178 -5.69 -7.68 9.25
CA VAL A 178 -6.87 -8.25 9.92
C VAL A 178 -8.07 -8.15 8.99
N ASN A 179 -8.81 -9.26 8.82
CA ASN A 179 -10.02 -9.33 7.99
C ASN A 179 -9.88 -8.57 6.66
N THR A 180 -8.81 -8.88 5.92
CA THR A 180 -8.41 -8.14 4.73
C THR A 180 -8.50 -9.04 3.50
N VAL A 181 -9.07 -8.52 2.41
CA VAL A 181 -9.01 -9.14 1.08
C VAL A 181 -7.94 -8.42 0.27
N ILE A 182 -6.97 -9.15 -0.26
CA ILE A 182 -5.92 -8.60 -1.13
C ILE A 182 -6.09 -9.14 -2.55
N ASN A 183 -6.36 -8.24 -3.49
CA ASN A 183 -6.45 -8.53 -4.92
C ASN A 183 -5.18 -7.99 -5.59
N VAL A 184 -4.25 -8.89 -5.94
CA VAL A 184 -3.00 -8.51 -6.59
C VAL A 184 -3.27 -8.20 -8.07
N PRO A 185 -3.00 -6.98 -8.57
CA PRO A 185 -3.18 -6.66 -9.97
C PRO A 185 -2.22 -7.47 -10.86
N ALA A 186 -2.73 -7.95 -12.00
CA ALA A 186 -1.90 -8.55 -13.03
C ALA A 186 -0.80 -7.56 -13.50
N PRO A 187 0.37 -8.06 -13.94
CA PRO A 187 1.40 -7.24 -14.57
C PRO A 187 0.84 -6.33 -15.69
#